data_AF-A0A2D6CWL4-F1
#
_entry.id   AF-A0A2D6CWL4-F1
#
_cell.length_a   1.000
_cell.length_b   1.000
_cell.length_c   1.000
_cell.angle_alpha   90.00
_cell.angle_beta   90.00
_cell.angle_gamma   90.00
#
_symmetry.space_group_name_H-M   'P 1'
#
loop_
_entity.id
_entity.type
_entity.pdbx_description
1 polymer ?
#
loop_
_entity_poly.entity_id
_entity_poly.type
_entity_poly.pdbx_seq_one_letter_code
_entity_poly.pdbx_strand_id
1 'polypeptide(L)'
;MSTTWLTLSEAARHVQSAYAREGRSISRKTVSRWAISGLVAAERNGSRWRVDRDSLAAHIAAQLSKMSAEEEAKGPHLIEQARLDRLSRAVARRNADFMRNLAAGVD
;
A
#
# COMPACT_ATOMS: atom_id res chain seq x y z
N MET A 1 19.98 -26.01 4.61
CA MET A 1 19.95 -24.55 4.86
C MET A 1 19.74 -24.35 6.36
N SER A 2 20.55 -23.52 7.02
CA SER A 2 20.46 -23.30 8.46
C SER A 2 19.37 -22.26 8.75
N THR A 3 18.26 -22.69 9.36
CA THR A 3 17.17 -21.80 9.80
C THR A 3 17.73 -20.79 10.80
N THR A 4 17.70 -19.50 10.45
CA THR A 4 18.20 -18.44 11.34
C THR A 4 17.03 -17.86 12.13
N TRP A 5 16.98 -18.17 13.42
CA TRP A 5 15.94 -17.69 14.31
C TRP A 5 16.26 -16.30 14.84
N LEU A 6 15.33 -15.36 14.69
CA LEU A 6 15.41 -13.99 15.17
C LEU A 6 14.51 -13.80 16.39
N THR A 7 14.97 -13.05 17.39
CA THR A 7 14.07 -12.53 18.42
C THR A 7 13.06 -11.54 17.81
N LEU A 8 11.90 -11.33 18.45
CA LEU A 8 10.96 -10.28 18.02
C LEU A 8 11.61 -8.88 17.92
N SER A 9 12.62 -8.59 18.74
CA SER A 9 13.39 -7.33 18.68
C SER A 9 14.19 -7.21 17.39
N GLU A 10 14.84 -8.29 16.97
CA GLU A 10 15.66 -8.33 15.74
C GLU A 10 14.75 -8.36 14.51
N ALA A 11 13.73 -9.21 14.51
CA ALA A 11 12.70 -9.24 13.48
C ALA A 11 12.08 -7.86 13.26
N ALA A 12 11.72 -7.15 14.34
CA ALA A 12 11.18 -5.80 14.23
C ALA A 12 12.16 -4.80 13.59
N ARG A 13 13.45 -4.85 13.95
CA ARG A 13 14.48 -4.01 13.33
C ARG A 13 14.64 -4.31 11.84
N HIS A 14 14.62 -5.59 11.46
CA HIS A 14 14.68 -5.99 10.05
C HIS A 14 13.47 -5.47 9.26
N VAL A 15 12.26 -5.66 9.78
CA VAL A 15 11.03 -5.19 9.14
C VAL A 15 11.02 -3.66 9.04
N GLN A 16 11.40 -2.94 10.11
CA GLN A 16 11.48 -1.48 10.10
C GLN A 16 12.49 -0.96 9.07
N SER A 17 13.66 -1.58 8.97
CA SER A 17 14.66 -1.19 7.96
C SER A 17 14.15 -1.44 6.54
N ALA A 18 13.47 -2.56 6.29
CA ALA A 18 12.90 -2.86 4.98
C ALA A 18 11.81 -1.85 4.59
N TYR A 19 10.87 -1.53 5.49
CA TYR A 19 9.82 -0.55 5.22
C TYR A 19 10.35 0.88 5.12
N ALA A 20 11.40 1.24 5.88
CA ALA A 20 12.00 2.57 5.82
C ALA A 20 12.64 2.86 4.45
N ARG A 21 13.18 1.83 3.76
CA ARG A 21 13.71 1.97 2.39
C ARG A 21 12.62 2.32 1.38
N GLU A 22 11.38 1.90 1.65
CA GLU A 22 10.18 2.24 0.88
C GLU A 22 9.52 3.54 1.36
N GLY A 23 10.17 4.31 2.24
CA GLY A 23 9.63 5.55 2.81
C GLY A 23 8.48 5.35 3.80
N ARG A 24 8.36 4.15 4.39
CA ARG A 24 7.23 3.75 5.25
C ARG A 24 7.67 3.40 6.67
N SER A 25 6.72 3.47 7.59
CA SER A 25 6.91 3.07 8.99
C SER A 25 5.96 1.95 9.38
N ILE A 26 6.47 1.00 10.16
CA ILE A 26 5.71 -0.13 10.66
C ILE A 26 5.98 -0.33 12.15
N SER A 27 4.90 -0.56 12.90
CA SER A 27 5.00 -0.70 14.35
C SER A 27 5.53 -2.09 14.74
N ARG A 28 6.33 -2.13 15.80
CA ARG A 28 6.84 -3.38 16.39
C ARG A 28 5.72 -4.36 16.80
N LYS A 29 4.54 -3.84 17.18
CA LYS A 29 3.36 -4.65 17.51
C LYS A 29 2.87 -5.47 16.30
N THR A 30 3.04 -4.95 15.09
CA THR A 30 2.64 -5.64 13.85
C THR A 30 3.46 -6.91 13.64
N VAL A 31 4.77 -6.84 13.89
CA VAL A 31 5.66 -7.99 13.77
C VAL A 31 5.34 -9.07 14.80
N SER A 32 5.03 -8.69 16.04
CA SER A 32 4.54 -9.63 17.05
C SER A 32 3.22 -10.30 16.62
N ARG A 33 2.31 -9.55 16.00
CA ARG A 33 1.05 -10.09 15.49
C ARG A 33 1.30 -11.10 14.38
N TRP A 34 2.22 -10.84 13.45
CA TRP A 34 2.56 -11.80 12.40
C TRP A 34 3.03 -13.14 12.95
N ALA A 35 3.89 -13.13 13.98
CA ALA A 35 4.35 -14.33 14.64
C ALA A 35 3.20 -15.09 15.35
N ILE A 36 2.36 -14.37 16.10
CA ILE A 36 1.25 -14.97 16.86
C ILE A 36 0.15 -15.53 15.94
N SER A 37 -0.14 -14.83 14.84
CA SER A 37 -1.16 -15.23 13.87
C SER A 37 -0.67 -16.28 12.87
N GLY A 38 0.57 -16.75 12.97
CA GLY A 38 1.13 -17.77 12.06
C GLY A 38 1.37 -17.28 10.63
N LEU A 39 1.46 -15.96 10.43
CA LEU A 39 1.75 -15.36 9.12
C LEU A 39 3.22 -15.49 8.72
N VAL A 40 4.07 -15.76 9.70
CA VAL A 40 5.48 -16.09 9.57
C VAL A 40 5.77 -17.31 10.44
N ALA A 41 6.69 -18.16 10.01
CA ALA A 41 7.15 -19.28 10.82
C ALA A 41 7.76 -18.73 12.11
N ALA A 42 7.20 -19.14 13.24
CA ALA A 42 7.59 -18.68 14.56
C ALA A 42 7.51 -19.82 15.56
N GLU A 43 8.40 -19.78 16.55
CA GLU A 43 8.43 -20.75 17.63
C GLU A 43 8.52 -20.04 18.98
N ARG A 44 8.13 -20.75 20.03
CA ARG A 44 8.36 -20.29 21.41
C ARG A 44 9.68 -20.83 21.93
N ASN A 45 10.50 -19.92 22.45
CA ASN A 45 11.66 -20.20 23.26
C ASN A 45 11.38 -19.73 24.70
N GLY A 46 10.78 -20.63 25.49
CA GLY A 46 10.24 -20.31 26.81
C GLY A 46 9.11 -19.27 26.72
N SER A 47 9.27 -18.14 27.41
CA SER A 47 8.30 -17.03 27.39
C SER A 47 8.46 -16.09 26.18
N ARG A 48 9.48 -16.29 25.34
CA ARG A 48 9.82 -15.41 24.22
C ARG A 48 9.47 -16.06 22.88
N TRP A 49 8.99 -15.28 21.94
CA TRP A 49 8.81 -15.70 20.56
C TRP A 49 10.09 -15.48 19.75
N ARG A 50 10.43 -16.46 18.92
CA ARG A 50 11.41 -16.35 17.84
C ARG A 50 10.71 -16.51 16.50
N VAL A 51 11.21 -15.84 15.49
CA VAL A 51 10.68 -15.84 14.13
C VAL A 51 11.77 -16.33 13.20
N ASP A 52 11.43 -17.22 12.28
CA ASP A 52 12.35 -17.65 11.23
C ASP A 52 12.62 -16.48 10.27
N ARG A 53 13.90 -16.23 10.01
CA ARG A 53 14.35 -15.11 9.18
C ARG A 53 13.85 -15.22 7.75
N ASP A 54 13.85 -16.41 7.16
CA ASP A 54 13.56 -16.59 5.75
C ASP A 54 12.05 -16.46 5.50
N SER A 55 11.23 -17.06 6.37
CA SER A 55 9.78 -16.85 6.38
C SER A 55 9.41 -15.39 6.58
N LEU A 56 10.09 -14.68 7.48
CA LEU A 56 9.89 -13.25 7.69
C LEU A 56 10.25 -12.44 6.44
N ALA A 57 11.39 -12.73 5.79
CA ALA A 57 11.81 -12.04 4.57
C ALA A 57 10.82 -12.27 3.42
N ALA A 58 10.35 -13.50 3.24
CA ALA A 58 9.33 -13.85 2.25
C ALA A 58 8.01 -13.11 2.51
N HIS A 59 7.58 -13.02 3.77
CA HIS A 59 6.36 -12.28 4.13
C HIS A 59 6.50 -10.78 3.85
N ILE A 60 7.63 -10.16 4.20
CA ILE A 60 7.90 -8.75 3.90
C ILE A 60 7.85 -8.49 2.39
N ALA A 61 8.53 -9.32 1.58
CA ALA A 61 8.54 -9.18 0.14
C ALA A 61 7.12 -9.28 -0.46
N ALA A 62 6.31 -10.22 0.03
CA ALA A 62 4.91 -10.35 -0.39
C ALA A 62 4.06 -9.12 -0.01
N GLN A 63 4.26 -8.54 1.17
CA GLN A 63 3.54 -7.32 1.58
C GLN A 63 3.91 -6.13 0.70
N LEU A 64 5.21 -5.89 0.48
CA LEU A 64 5.67 -4.77 -0.34
C LEU A 64 5.24 -4.93 -1.81
N SER A 65 5.25 -6.15 -2.35
CA SER A 65 4.78 -6.43 -3.71
C SER A 65 3.28 -6.15 -3.88
N LYS A 66 2.44 -6.59 -2.94
CA LYS A 66 1.00 -6.28 -2.97
C LYS A 66 0.74 -4.78 -2.93
N MET A 67 1.49 -4.05 -2.10
CA MET A 67 1.35 -2.61 -2.00
C MET A 67 1.78 -1.91 -3.29
N SER A 68 2.90 -2.32 -3.89
CA SER A 68 3.32 -1.79 -5.20
C SER A 68 2.27 -2.05 -6.27
N ALA A 69 1.66 -3.24 -6.30
CA ALA A 69 0.59 -3.56 -7.24
C ALA A 69 -0.69 -2.73 -7.00
N GLU A 70 -1.05 -2.47 -5.73
CA GLU A 70 -2.17 -1.60 -5.39
C GLU A 70 -1.91 -0.12 -5.72
N GLU A 71 -0.67 0.35 -5.61
CA GLU A 71 -0.27 1.69 -6.02
C GLU A 71 -0.26 1.83 -7.55
N GLU A 72 0.25 0.83 -8.26
CA GLU A 72 0.21 0.76 -9.72
C GLU A 72 -1.24 0.68 -10.23
N ALA A 73 -2.11 -0.09 -9.58
CA ALA A 73 -3.53 -0.18 -9.92
C ALA A 73 -4.29 1.15 -9.71
N LYS A 74 -3.81 2.05 -8.85
CA LYS A 74 -4.39 3.40 -8.69
C LYS A 74 -4.00 4.35 -9.82
N GLY A 75 -2.89 4.08 -10.53
CA GLY A 75 -2.44 4.88 -11.66
C GLY A 75 -3.51 5.04 -12.76
N PRO A 76 -4.11 3.94 -13.27
CA PRO A 76 -5.21 4.00 -14.24
C PRO A 76 -6.44 4.74 -13.72
N HIS A 77 -6.78 4.59 -12.43
CA HIS A 77 -7.96 5.24 -11.85
C HIS A 77 -7.80 6.77 -11.75
N LEU A 78 -6.59 7.26 -11.46
CA LEU A 78 -6.29 8.70 -11.45
C LEU A 78 -6.35 9.32 -12.85
N ILE A 79 -5.94 8.57 -13.88
CA ILE A 79 -6.08 9.00 -15.28
C ILE A 79 -7.55 9.08 -15.68
N GLU A 80 -8.37 8.10 -15.26
CA GLU A 80 -9.80 8.08 -15.56
C GLU A 80 -10.55 9.21 -14.86
N GLN A 81 -10.25 9.51 -13.59
CA GLN A 81 -10.81 10.68 -12.90
C GLN A 81 -10.42 11.99 -13.58
N ALA A 82 -9.16 12.17 -13.97
CA ALA A 82 -8.71 13.35 -14.68
C ALA A 82 -9.38 13.51 -16.05
N ARG A 83 -9.68 12.40 -16.74
CA ARG A 83 -10.45 12.39 -17.99
C ARG A 83 -11.90 12.81 -17.77
N LEU A 84 -12.57 12.24 -16.76
CA LEU A 84 -13.95 12.59 -16.41
C LEU A 84 -14.07 14.06 -15.98
N ASP A 85 -13.12 14.58 -15.21
CA ASP A 85 -13.08 16.00 -14.81
C ASP A 85 -12.89 16.95 -16.00
N ARG A 86 -12.11 16.53 -17.01
CA ARG A 86 -11.96 17.31 -18.26
C ARG A 86 -13.24 17.30 -19.07
N LEU A 87 -13.91 16.15 -19.19
CA LEU A 87 -15.19 16.03 -19.89
C LEU A 87 -16.28 16.84 -19.20
N SER A 88 -16.39 16.75 -17.87
CA SER A 88 -17.33 17.53 -17.06
C SER A 88 -17.14 19.04 -17.29
N ARG A 89 -15.89 19.52 -17.27
CA ARG A 89 -15.58 20.93 -17.57
C ARG A 89 -15.89 21.33 -19.01
N ALA A 90 -15.69 20.45 -19.99
CA ALA A 90 -16.05 20.71 -21.38
C ALA A 90 -17.57 20.82 -21.57
N VAL A 91 -18.34 19.93 -20.94
CA VAL A 91 -19.81 19.97 -20.95
C VAL A 91 -20.32 21.23 -20.26
N ALA A 92 -19.78 21.59 -19.10
CA ALA A 92 -20.16 22.80 -18.38
C ALA A 92 -19.92 24.08 -19.23
N ARG A 93 -18.79 24.16 -19.94
CA ARG A 93 -18.51 25.27 -20.87
C ARG A 93 -19.52 25.32 -22.00
N ARG A 94 -19.79 24.19 -22.66
CA ARG A 94 -20.75 24.13 -23.76
C ARG A 94 -22.17 24.51 -23.32
N ASN A 95 -22.58 24.12 -22.11
CA ASN A 95 -23.87 24.51 -21.55
C ASN A 95 -23.92 26.02 -21.25
N ALA A 96 -22.84 26.59 -20.72
CA ALA A 96 -22.75 28.03 -20.49
C ALA A 96 -22.84 28.82 -21.81
N ASP A 97 -22.15 28.36 -22.85
CA ASP A 97 -22.21 28.96 -24.19
C ASP A 97 -23.60 28.85 -24.80
N PHE A 98 -24.27 27.69 -24.66
CA PHE A 98 -25.65 27.49 -25.10
C PHE A 98 -26.61 28.46 -24.40
N MET A 99 -26.56 28.55 -23.07
CA MET A 99 -27.41 29.48 -22.31
C MET A 99 -27.14 30.95 -22.66
N ARG A 100 -25.88 31.29 -22.96
CA ARG A 100 -25.49 32.63 -23.40
C ARG A 100 -26.04 32.96 -24.79
N ASN A 101 -25.97 32.04 -25.74
CA ASN A 101 -26.52 32.24 -27.09
C ASN A 101 -28.06 32.31 -27.08
N LEU A 102 -28.70 31.49 -26.25
CA LEU A 102 -30.15 31.52 -26.04
C LEU A 102 -30.60 32.88 -25.47
N ALA A 103 -29.88 33.42 -24.49
CA ALA A 103 -30.16 34.74 -23.91
C ALA A 103 -29.89 35.90 -24.88
N ALA A 104 -29.00 35.70 -25.86
CA ALA A 104 -28.67 36.69 -26.88
C ALA A 104 -29.66 36.71 -28.06
N GLY A 105 -30.63 35.79 -28.11
CA GLY A 105 -31.62 35.72 -29.20
C GLY A 105 -31.02 35.35 -30.55
N VAL A 106 -29.89 34.63 -30.55
CA VAL A 106 -29.24 34.15 -31.77
C VAL A 106 -29.93 32.85 -32.20
N ASP A 107 -30.81 32.93 -33.19
CA ASP A 107 -31.39 31.81 -33.96
C ASP A 107 -30.55 31.57 -35.23
#